data_AF-A0A8J3A5R7-F1
#
_entry.id   AF-A0A8J3A5R7-F1
#
_cell.length_a   1.000
_cell.length_b   1.000
_cell.length_c   1.000
_cell.angle_alpha   90.00
_cell.angle_beta   90.00
_cell.angle_gamma   90.00
#
_symmetry.space_group_name_H-M   'P 1'
#
loop_
_entity.id
_entity.type
_entity.pdbx_description
1 polymer ?
#
loop_
_entity_poly.entity_id
_entity_poly.type
_entity_poly.pdbx_seq_one_letter_code
_entity_poly.pdbx_strand_id
1 'polypeptide(L)'
;MTTPPPPTPPGQPGPDVAPGDQAPLPTGPQPDRTTADRLRGLARFAVPVVVLGIGAFSVFGQADRDDDGAIVEAGAVTADDLRVGDCFDDEGTFETDETVQFEAVAGVPCTEPHDNEVFHEFELTGESLPSEEEIFTQVDAACLPAFDAFVGLAYEESELDLFPMWPTADSWRLGDRTATCALFALDGSTLQGSMRDSQR
;
A
#
# COMPACT_ATOMS: atom_id res chain seq x y z
N MET A 1 -38.78 -3.15 35.28
CA MET A 1 -39.05 -3.87 34.02
C MET A 1 -39.57 -2.83 33.04
N THR A 2 -38.66 -2.20 32.31
CA THR A 2 -38.95 -1.03 31.47
C THR A 2 -38.94 -1.48 30.02
N THR A 3 -40.06 -1.33 29.34
CA THR A 3 -40.27 -1.77 27.95
C THR A 3 -39.35 -1.00 26.99
N PRO A 4 -38.69 -1.65 26.02
CA PRO A 4 -37.86 -0.96 25.03
C PRO A 4 -38.73 -0.11 24.07
N PRO A 5 -38.19 0.98 23.51
CA PRO A 5 -38.89 1.80 22.52
C PRO A 5 -39.08 1.05 21.19
N PRO A 6 -40.10 1.41 20.40
CA PRO A 6 -40.36 0.78 19.11
C PRO A 6 -39.31 1.15 18.05
N PRO A 7 -39.11 0.30 17.01
CA PRO A 7 -38.15 0.56 15.95
C PRO A 7 -38.56 1.71 15.03
N THR A 8 -37.57 2.46 14.55
CA THR A 8 -37.71 3.55 13.57
C THR A 8 -38.11 3.00 12.19
N PRO A 9 -39.09 3.59 11.49
CA PRO A 9 -39.47 3.16 10.15
C PRO A 9 -38.37 3.43 9.11
N PRO A 10 -38.27 2.63 8.03
CA PRO A 10 -37.30 2.84 6.96
C PRO A 10 -37.56 4.18 6.25
N GLY A 11 -36.49 4.95 6.05
CA GLY A 11 -36.50 6.22 5.33
C GLY A 11 -36.97 6.04 3.89
N GLN A 12 -37.84 6.96 3.44
CA GLN A 12 -38.31 6.97 2.05
C GLN A 12 -37.17 7.31 1.08
N PRO A 13 -37.15 6.73 -0.13
CA PRO A 13 -36.22 7.13 -1.18
C PRO A 13 -36.48 8.58 -1.61
N GLY A 14 -35.39 9.36 -1.71
CA GLY A 14 -35.42 10.73 -2.20
C GLY A 14 -35.78 10.81 -3.69
N PRO A 15 -36.21 11.98 -4.19
CA PRO A 15 -36.62 12.15 -5.58
C PRO A 15 -35.43 12.08 -6.55
N ASP A 16 -35.62 11.31 -7.63
CA ASP A 16 -34.71 11.18 -8.77
C ASP A 16 -34.36 12.56 -9.38
N VAL A 17 -33.07 12.86 -9.45
CA VAL A 17 -32.54 14.03 -10.16
C VAL A 17 -32.32 13.66 -11.62
N ALA A 18 -33.02 14.31 -12.53
CA ALA A 18 -32.87 14.15 -13.97
C ALA A 18 -31.49 14.67 -14.46
N PRO A 19 -30.90 14.07 -15.51
CA PRO A 19 -29.66 14.58 -16.11
C PRO A 19 -29.96 15.85 -16.92
N GLY A 20 -29.41 16.97 -16.45
CA GLY A 20 -29.43 18.26 -17.15
C GLY A 20 -28.29 18.39 -18.16
N ASP A 21 -28.61 19.03 -19.28
CA ASP A 21 -27.78 19.29 -20.46
C ASP A 21 -26.38 19.85 -20.15
N GLN A 22 -25.33 19.14 -20.61
CA GLN A 22 -24.00 19.73 -20.80
C GLN A 22 -23.82 20.07 -22.28
N ALA A 23 -23.70 21.37 -22.57
CA ALA A 23 -23.37 21.88 -23.89
C ALA A 23 -21.90 21.57 -24.26
N PRO A 24 -21.58 21.34 -25.54
CA PRO A 24 -20.21 21.06 -25.97
C PRO A 24 -19.31 22.30 -25.86
N LEU A 25 -18.07 22.08 -25.43
CA LEU A 25 -17.00 23.08 -25.34
C LEU A 25 -16.60 23.62 -26.73
N PRO A 26 -16.28 24.91 -26.88
CA PRO A 26 -15.79 25.47 -28.14
C PRO A 26 -14.33 25.08 -28.41
N THR A 27 -14.07 24.48 -29.57
CA THR A 27 -12.73 24.27 -30.12
C THR A 27 -12.14 25.59 -30.64
N GLY A 28 -11.18 26.16 -29.90
CA GLY A 28 -10.31 27.22 -30.39
C GLY A 28 -9.12 26.68 -31.21
N PRO A 29 -8.44 27.51 -32.02
CA PRO A 29 -7.32 27.05 -32.85
C PRO A 29 -6.07 26.82 -32.00
N GLN A 30 -5.43 25.66 -32.17
CA GLN A 30 -4.13 25.33 -31.58
C GLN A 30 -2.99 26.06 -32.33
N PRO A 31 -2.02 26.66 -31.63
CA PRO A 31 -0.84 27.25 -32.28
C PRO A 31 0.20 26.17 -32.64
N ASP A 32 0.40 25.96 -33.93
CA ASP A 32 1.50 25.16 -34.50
C ASP A 32 2.86 25.73 -34.06
N ARG A 33 3.70 24.88 -33.48
CA ARG A 33 5.12 25.18 -33.23
C ARG A 33 6.01 24.13 -33.88
N THR A 34 5.99 24.10 -35.20
CA THR A 34 7.10 23.60 -35.99
C THR A 34 7.72 24.74 -36.79
N THR A 35 9.06 24.78 -36.76
CA THR A 35 9.95 25.56 -37.64
C THR A 35 10.36 26.96 -37.16
N ALA A 36 11.39 27.01 -36.32
CA ALA A 36 12.39 28.07 -36.38
C ALA A 36 13.73 27.59 -35.80
N ASP A 37 14.46 26.84 -36.63
CA ASP A 37 15.90 26.74 -36.55
C ASP A 37 16.53 28.14 -36.47
N ARG A 38 17.29 28.40 -35.39
CA ARG A 38 18.46 29.30 -35.44
C ARG A 38 19.59 28.75 -34.58
N LEU A 39 20.47 28.04 -35.28
CA LEU A 39 21.83 27.62 -34.94
C LEU A 39 22.64 28.60 -34.07
N ARG A 40 23.12 28.12 -32.92
CA ARG A 40 24.46 28.36 -32.33
C ARG A 40 24.74 27.10 -31.48
N GLY A 41 25.65 26.19 -31.80
CA GLY A 41 27.09 26.40 -31.96
C GLY A 41 27.82 25.77 -30.75
N LEU A 42 28.29 24.53 -30.92
CA LEU A 42 29.31 23.77 -30.16
C LEU A 42 29.39 23.87 -28.62
N ALA A 43 29.14 22.74 -27.95
CA ALA A 43 30.18 21.99 -27.22
C ALA A 43 29.60 20.67 -26.66
N ARG A 44 30.15 19.54 -27.11
CA ARG A 44 29.93 18.23 -26.47
C ARG A 44 30.69 18.23 -25.15
N PHE A 45 30.00 18.47 -24.05
CA PHE A 45 30.47 18.06 -22.73
C PHE A 45 29.72 16.79 -22.36
N ALA A 46 30.43 15.66 -22.34
CA ALA A 46 29.96 14.45 -21.71
C ALA A 46 29.74 14.78 -20.22
N VAL A 47 28.49 14.84 -19.79
CA VAL A 47 28.16 14.88 -18.36
C VAL A 47 28.40 13.45 -17.85
N PRO A 48 29.31 13.22 -16.90
CA PRO A 48 29.39 11.93 -16.25
C PRO A 48 28.04 11.71 -15.54
N VAL A 49 27.30 10.68 -15.93
CA VAL A 49 26.17 10.19 -15.13
C VAL A 49 26.80 9.63 -13.86
N VAL A 50 26.92 10.49 -12.86
CA VAL A 50 27.11 10.04 -11.49
C VAL A 50 25.72 9.60 -11.04
N VAL A 51 25.52 8.28 -10.95
CA VAL A 51 24.38 7.71 -10.22
C VAL A 51 24.62 8.02 -8.75
N LEU A 52 24.29 9.24 -8.35
CA LEU A 52 24.10 9.57 -6.95
C LEU A 52 22.76 8.95 -6.57
N GLY A 53 22.79 7.97 -5.67
CA GLY A 53 21.60 7.38 -5.08
C GLY A 53 20.67 8.50 -4.62
N ILE A 54 19.49 8.56 -5.23
CA ILE A 54 18.48 9.53 -4.89
C ILE A 54 17.69 8.92 -3.74
N GLY A 55 18.21 9.12 -2.52
CA GLY A 55 17.34 9.27 -1.36
C GLY A 55 16.64 10.63 -1.46
N ALA A 56 15.56 10.70 -2.25
CA ALA A 56 14.69 11.89 -2.33
C ALA A 56 13.23 11.47 -2.15
N PHE A 57 12.89 11.03 -0.94
CA PHE A 57 11.51 10.91 -0.52
C PHE A 57 10.91 12.29 -0.23
N SER A 58 10.71 13.09 -1.28
CA SER A 58 10.06 14.40 -1.15
C SER A 58 9.33 14.73 -2.45
N VAL A 59 8.07 14.27 -2.53
CA VAL A 59 7.06 14.52 -3.59
C VAL A 59 7.09 13.56 -4.79
N PHE A 60 7.04 12.25 -4.54
CA PHE A 60 6.53 11.30 -5.53
C PHE A 60 5.02 11.12 -5.31
N GLY A 61 4.26 10.90 -6.39
CA GLY A 61 2.81 10.79 -6.36
C GLY A 61 2.32 9.54 -5.62
N GLN A 62 1.02 9.26 -5.73
CA GLN A 62 0.49 7.94 -5.37
C GLN A 62 1.16 6.89 -6.25
N ALA A 63 1.42 5.70 -5.72
CA ALA A 63 1.92 4.60 -6.54
C ALA A 63 0.92 4.27 -7.66
N ASP A 64 1.42 4.04 -8.88
CA ASP A 64 0.58 3.62 -9.99
C ASP A 64 0.54 2.10 -10.06
N ARG A 65 -0.67 1.58 -10.32
CA ARG A 65 -0.95 0.15 -10.47
C ARG A 65 -1.36 -0.18 -11.90
N ASP A 66 -1.03 -1.39 -12.34
CA ASP A 66 -1.53 -1.93 -13.59
C ASP A 66 -2.95 -2.53 -13.47
N ASP A 67 -3.44 -3.13 -14.56
CA ASP A 67 -4.76 -3.76 -14.62
C ASP A 67 -4.90 -4.99 -13.70
N ASP A 68 -3.77 -5.61 -13.33
CA ASP A 68 -3.72 -6.74 -12.41
C ASP A 68 -3.60 -6.29 -10.95
N GLY A 69 -3.42 -4.98 -10.73
CA GLY A 69 -3.33 -4.35 -9.42
C GLY A 69 -1.90 -4.30 -8.86
N ALA A 70 -0.90 -4.76 -9.60
CA ALA A 70 0.50 -4.71 -9.18
C ALA A 70 1.03 -3.28 -9.28
N ILE A 71 1.87 -2.87 -8.32
CA ILE A 71 2.55 -1.57 -8.37
C ILE A 71 3.58 -1.60 -9.50
N VAL A 72 3.47 -0.67 -10.44
CA VAL A 72 4.36 -0.54 -11.61
C VAL A 72 5.15 0.75 -11.62
N GLU A 73 4.76 1.74 -10.82
CA GLU A 73 5.54 2.95 -10.55
C GLU A 73 5.53 3.23 -9.04
N ALA A 74 6.71 3.50 -8.49
CA ALA A 74 6.88 3.75 -7.08
C ALA A 74 6.15 5.02 -6.62
N GLY A 75 5.60 4.99 -5.41
CA GLY A 75 4.89 6.12 -4.83
C GLY A 75 4.27 5.81 -3.47
N ALA A 76 3.55 6.77 -2.92
CA ALA A 76 2.85 6.57 -1.65
C ALA A 76 1.67 5.61 -1.83
N VAL A 77 1.55 4.64 -0.93
CA VAL A 77 0.37 3.77 -0.76
C VAL A 77 -0.11 3.94 0.67
N THR A 78 -1.39 4.28 0.87
CA THR A 78 -1.92 4.39 2.24
C THR A 78 -1.95 3.02 2.89
N ALA A 79 -1.82 2.97 4.22
CA ALA A 79 -1.83 1.68 4.93
C ALA A 79 -3.11 0.86 4.65
N ASP A 80 -4.25 1.54 4.47
CA ASP A 80 -5.55 0.92 4.17
C ASP A 80 -5.69 0.46 2.70
N ASP A 81 -4.85 0.98 1.79
CA ASP A 81 -4.85 0.65 0.35
C ASP A 81 -3.78 -0.41 -0.02
N LEU A 82 -3.01 -0.89 0.96
CA LEU A 82 -2.11 -2.03 0.79
C LEU A 82 -2.90 -3.28 0.43
N ARG A 83 -2.28 -4.15 -0.36
CA ARG A 83 -2.90 -5.37 -0.89
C ARG A 83 -1.89 -6.49 -0.90
N VAL A 84 -2.37 -7.73 -0.79
CA VAL A 84 -1.54 -8.92 -1.00
C VAL A 84 -0.79 -8.83 -2.35
N GLY A 85 0.54 -8.95 -2.29
CA GLY A 85 1.47 -8.83 -3.41
C GLY A 85 2.10 -7.44 -3.55
N ASP A 86 1.76 -6.48 -2.71
CA ASP A 86 2.43 -5.17 -2.69
C ASP A 86 3.79 -5.26 -2.04
N CYS A 87 4.79 -4.69 -2.71
CA CYS A 87 6.12 -4.51 -2.18
C CYS A 87 6.34 -3.06 -1.78
N PHE A 88 6.99 -2.83 -0.66
CA PHE A 88 7.19 -1.48 -0.13
C PHE A 88 8.42 -1.38 0.76
N ASP A 89 8.94 -0.15 0.85
CA ASP A 89 10.00 0.21 1.79
C ASP A 89 9.39 0.83 3.05
N ASP A 90 10.03 0.54 4.18
CA ASP A 90 9.81 1.23 5.44
C ASP A 90 11.00 2.16 5.71
N GLU A 91 10.80 3.24 6.49
CA GLU A 91 11.88 4.20 6.76
C GLU A 91 12.90 3.70 7.82
N GLY A 92 13.23 2.39 7.83
CA GLY A 92 14.19 1.79 8.75
C GLY A 92 13.73 1.82 10.21
N THR A 93 12.41 1.82 10.43
CA THR A 93 11.80 2.03 11.75
C THR A 93 11.56 0.75 12.56
N PHE A 94 11.84 -0.43 12.01
CA PHE A 94 11.61 -1.71 12.70
C PHE A 94 12.69 -2.11 13.72
N GLU A 95 13.66 -1.23 14.02
CA GLU A 95 14.70 -1.50 15.03
C GLU A 95 14.24 -1.23 16.49
N THR A 96 12.95 -1.00 16.74
CA THR A 96 12.41 -0.79 18.10
C THR A 96 11.26 -1.77 18.41
N ASP A 97 11.19 -2.25 19.65
CA ASP A 97 10.06 -3.04 20.19
C ASP A 97 8.77 -2.20 20.35
N GLU A 98 8.66 -1.07 19.64
CA GLU A 98 7.56 -0.12 19.77
C GLU A 98 6.58 -0.27 18.60
N THR A 99 5.28 -0.21 18.89
CA THR A 99 4.26 -0.15 17.84
C THR A 99 4.40 1.14 17.03
N VAL A 100 4.74 1.00 15.75
CA VAL A 100 4.81 2.12 14.81
C VAL A 100 3.48 2.26 14.07
N GLN A 101 3.04 3.50 13.86
CA GLN A 101 1.84 3.81 13.07
C GLN A 101 2.25 4.31 11.69
N PHE A 102 1.64 3.76 10.65
CA PHE A 102 1.88 4.13 9.25
C PHE A 102 0.62 4.79 8.69
N GLU A 103 0.73 6.03 8.22
CA GLU A 103 -0.34 6.64 7.39
C GLU A 103 -0.22 6.15 5.94
N ALA A 104 1.01 5.99 5.48
CA ALA A 104 1.36 5.48 4.16
C ALA A 104 2.75 4.83 4.21
N VAL A 105 3.02 3.97 3.22
CA VAL A 105 4.32 3.36 2.96
C VAL A 105 4.81 3.72 1.56
N ALA A 106 6.10 3.47 1.32
CA ALA A 106 6.73 3.66 0.01
C ALA A 106 6.50 2.42 -0.86
N GLY A 107 5.38 2.36 -1.57
CA GLY A 107 5.10 1.27 -2.50
C GLY A 107 6.05 1.31 -3.69
N VAL A 108 6.58 0.15 -4.09
CA VAL A 108 7.52 -0.02 -5.20
C VAL A 108 7.17 -1.27 -6.03
N PRO A 109 7.53 -1.33 -7.32
CA PRO A 109 7.40 -2.56 -8.07
C PRO A 109 8.25 -3.66 -7.45
N CYS A 110 7.69 -4.84 -7.20
CA CYS A 110 8.42 -5.96 -6.59
C CYS A 110 9.68 -6.39 -7.37
N THR A 111 9.80 -6.05 -8.65
CA THR A 111 11.01 -6.28 -9.44
C THR A 111 12.19 -5.40 -9.03
N GLU A 112 11.93 -4.32 -8.30
CA GLU A 112 12.94 -3.46 -7.68
C GLU A 112 13.29 -4.00 -6.29
N PRO A 113 14.50 -3.71 -5.76
CA PRO A 113 14.83 -4.01 -4.38
C PRO A 113 13.84 -3.33 -3.44
N HIS A 114 13.37 -4.06 -2.43
CA HIS A 114 12.42 -3.55 -1.44
C HIS A 114 12.59 -4.23 -0.09
N ASP A 115 12.10 -3.61 0.97
CA ASP A 115 12.22 -4.16 2.32
C ASP A 115 11.14 -5.20 2.64
N ASN A 116 9.90 -4.94 2.22
CA ASN A 116 8.73 -5.67 2.67
C ASN A 116 7.81 -6.12 1.53
N GLU A 117 7.09 -7.23 1.72
CA GLU A 117 6.00 -7.66 0.84
C GLU A 117 4.77 -8.08 1.64
N VAL A 118 3.58 -7.57 1.27
CA VAL A 118 2.31 -8.02 1.85
C VAL A 118 1.96 -9.41 1.33
N PHE A 119 1.75 -10.37 2.22
CA PHE A 119 1.41 -11.74 1.82
C PHE A 119 0.02 -12.19 2.27
N HIS A 120 -0.59 -11.51 3.25
CA HIS A 120 -1.91 -11.88 3.74
C HIS A 120 -2.68 -10.68 4.33
N GLU A 121 -4.01 -10.74 4.22
CA GLU A 121 -4.93 -9.79 4.85
C GLU A 121 -6.12 -10.55 5.45
N PHE A 122 -6.57 -10.13 6.62
CA PHE A 122 -7.71 -10.73 7.31
C PHE A 122 -8.43 -9.71 8.20
N GLU A 123 -9.67 -10.02 8.58
CA GLU A 123 -10.47 -9.16 9.45
C GLU A 123 -10.27 -9.56 10.92
N LEU A 124 -9.85 -8.61 11.76
CA LEU A 124 -9.81 -8.77 13.20
C LEU A 124 -11.22 -8.88 13.78
N THR A 125 -11.38 -9.77 14.74
CA THR A 125 -12.63 -9.96 15.48
C THR A 125 -12.61 -9.20 16.80
N GLY A 126 -13.72 -8.51 17.11
CA GLY A 126 -13.89 -7.75 18.33
C GLY A 126 -15.04 -6.75 18.21
N GLU A 127 -15.75 -6.46 19.31
CA GLU A 127 -16.72 -5.36 19.34
C GLU A 127 -16.01 -4.00 19.43
N SER A 128 -14.93 -3.94 20.21
CA SER A 128 -13.95 -2.85 20.27
C SER A 128 -12.61 -3.35 19.73
N LEU A 129 -11.69 -2.41 19.46
CA LEU A 129 -10.30 -2.75 19.12
C LEU A 129 -9.76 -3.69 20.22
N PRO A 130 -9.34 -4.92 19.89
CA PRO A 130 -8.83 -5.85 20.88
C PRO A 130 -7.55 -5.33 21.54
N SER A 131 -7.19 -5.92 22.67
CA SER A 131 -5.86 -5.70 23.23
C SER A 131 -4.78 -6.24 22.28
N GLU A 132 -3.57 -5.71 22.40
CA GLU A 132 -2.44 -6.13 21.58
C GLU A 132 -2.17 -7.65 21.68
N GLU A 133 -2.29 -8.24 22.87
CA GLU A 133 -2.18 -9.70 23.08
C GLU A 133 -3.26 -10.49 22.30
N GLU A 134 -4.50 -9.98 22.26
CA GLU A 134 -5.59 -10.59 21.50
C GLU A 134 -5.42 -10.40 19.99
N ILE A 135 -4.81 -9.29 19.56
CA ILE A 135 -4.47 -9.06 18.15
C ILE A 135 -3.38 -10.06 17.73
N PHE A 136 -2.29 -10.18 18.48
CA PHE A 136 -1.22 -11.14 18.16
C PHE A 136 -1.70 -12.58 18.14
N THR A 137 -2.59 -12.97 19.05
CA THR A 137 -3.22 -14.31 19.00
C THR A 137 -3.97 -14.54 17.67
N GLN A 138 -4.65 -13.53 17.14
CA GLN A 138 -5.36 -13.62 15.87
C GLN A 138 -4.41 -13.57 14.66
N VAL A 139 -3.37 -12.74 14.73
CA VAL A 139 -2.30 -12.67 13.72
C VAL A 139 -1.60 -14.01 13.60
N ASP A 140 -1.15 -14.62 14.70
CA ASP A 140 -0.46 -15.92 14.66
C ASP A 140 -1.35 -17.00 14.01
N ALA A 141 -2.63 -17.01 14.37
CA ALA A 141 -3.59 -17.97 13.84
C ALA A 141 -3.90 -17.79 12.34
N ALA A 142 -3.84 -16.55 11.83
CA ALA A 142 -4.15 -16.23 10.44
C ALA A 142 -2.88 -16.22 9.55
N CYS A 143 -1.83 -15.57 10.01
CA CYS A 143 -0.66 -15.22 9.20
C CYS A 143 0.39 -16.32 9.16
N LEU A 144 0.61 -17.11 10.21
CA LEU A 144 1.60 -18.20 10.14
C LEU A 144 1.22 -19.26 9.08
N PRO A 145 -0.02 -19.79 9.03
CA PRO A 145 -0.40 -20.73 7.97
C PRO A 145 -0.44 -20.08 6.58
N ALA A 146 -0.79 -18.79 6.50
CA ALA A 146 -0.81 -18.06 5.23
C ALA A 146 0.60 -17.80 4.70
N PHE A 147 1.57 -17.55 5.58
CA PHE A 147 2.97 -17.42 5.26
C PHE A 147 3.49 -18.71 4.62
N ASP A 148 3.26 -19.86 5.27
CA ASP A 148 3.66 -21.17 4.75
C ASP A 148 3.11 -21.42 3.35
N ALA A 149 1.85 -21.06 3.13
CA ALA A 149 1.17 -21.22 1.84
C ALA A 149 1.67 -20.23 0.77
N PHE A 150 2.09 -19.03 1.16
CA PHE A 150 2.57 -17.99 0.27
C PHE A 150 4.02 -18.24 -0.15
N VAL A 151 4.92 -18.41 0.83
CA VAL A 151 6.37 -18.62 0.60
C VAL A 151 6.65 -20.05 0.10
N GLY A 152 5.80 -20.99 0.52
CA GLY A 152 5.96 -22.42 0.25
C GLY A 152 6.96 -23.10 1.17
N LEU A 153 7.47 -22.42 2.19
CA LEU A 153 8.34 -22.94 3.25
C LEU A 153 7.72 -22.61 4.60
N ALA A 154 7.87 -23.50 5.58
CA ALA A 154 7.37 -23.26 6.93
C ALA A 154 8.07 -22.03 7.55
N TYR A 155 7.31 -21.15 8.21
CA TYR A 155 7.83 -19.96 8.88
C TYR A 155 9.04 -20.24 9.78
N GLU A 156 8.99 -21.32 10.58
CA GLU A 156 10.08 -21.71 11.49
C GLU A 156 11.38 -22.12 10.78
N GLU A 157 11.32 -22.44 9.49
CA GLU A 157 12.45 -22.85 8.66
C GLU A 157 12.94 -21.75 7.71
N SER A 158 12.22 -20.62 7.63
CA SER A 158 12.47 -19.53 6.69
C SER A 158 13.56 -18.57 7.16
N GLU A 159 14.26 -17.94 6.22
CA GLU A 159 15.10 -16.77 6.46
C GLU A 159 14.32 -15.44 6.42
N LEU A 160 13.01 -15.50 6.19
CA LEU A 160 12.10 -14.37 6.24
C LEU A 160 11.38 -14.36 7.60
N ASP A 161 11.04 -13.16 8.05
CA ASP A 161 10.17 -12.95 9.21
C ASP A 161 8.92 -12.19 8.76
N LEU A 162 7.93 -12.05 9.64
CA LEU A 162 6.69 -11.32 9.38
C LEU A 162 6.44 -10.24 10.41
N PHE A 163 5.77 -9.18 10.00
CA PHE A 163 5.18 -8.20 10.90
C PHE A 163 3.72 -7.92 10.53
N PRO A 164 2.85 -7.75 11.53
CA PRO A 164 1.48 -7.34 11.30
C PRO A 164 1.32 -5.82 11.35
N MET A 165 0.45 -5.30 10.51
CA MET A 165 -0.18 -3.99 10.60
C MET A 165 -1.65 -4.18 10.95
N TRP A 166 -2.21 -3.30 11.76
CA TRP A 166 -3.61 -3.39 12.19
C TRP A 166 -4.23 -2.01 12.41
N PRO A 167 -5.57 -1.93 12.50
CA PRO A 167 -6.28 -0.66 12.59
C PRO A 167 -5.90 0.12 13.84
N THR A 168 -5.84 1.44 13.70
CA THR A 168 -5.78 2.34 14.86
C THR A 168 -7.13 2.38 15.57
N ALA A 169 -7.17 2.91 16.80
CA ALA A 169 -8.45 3.13 17.50
C ALA A 169 -9.41 4.08 16.73
N ASP A 170 -8.86 4.96 15.90
CA ASP A 170 -9.64 5.89 15.09
C ASP A 170 -10.20 5.23 13.83
N SER A 171 -9.38 4.49 13.07
CA SER A 171 -9.87 3.73 11.90
C SER A 171 -10.84 2.63 12.33
N TRP A 172 -10.58 1.95 13.46
CA TRP A 172 -11.51 0.97 14.05
C TRP A 172 -12.90 1.57 14.32
N ARG A 173 -12.96 2.80 14.83
CA ARG A 173 -14.24 3.47 15.09
C ARG A 173 -14.98 3.84 13.80
N LEU A 174 -14.26 3.96 12.69
CA LEU A 174 -14.81 4.18 11.35
C LEU A 174 -15.18 2.87 10.63
N GLY A 175 -14.88 1.71 11.24
CA GLY A 175 -15.28 0.40 10.73
C GLY A 175 -14.15 -0.41 10.12
N ASP A 176 -12.92 0.11 10.09
CA ASP A 176 -11.75 -0.65 9.63
C ASP A 176 -11.42 -1.79 10.60
N ARG A 177 -11.35 -3.01 10.07
CA ARG A 177 -11.04 -4.23 10.81
C ARG A 177 -9.86 -4.97 10.19
N THR A 178 -9.25 -4.41 9.16
CA THR A 178 -8.28 -5.11 8.33
C THR A 178 -6.95 -5.19 9.06
N ALA A 179 -6.46 -6.40 9.28
CA ALA A 179 -5.07 -6.65 9.63
C ALA A 179 -4.33 -7.15 8.40
N THR A 180 -3.14 -6.61 8.18
CA THR A 180 -2.30 -6.87 7.03
C THR A 180 -0.99 -7.47 7.52
N CYS A 181 -0.60 -8.62 6.98
CA CYS A 181 0.66 -9.27 7.31
C CYS A 181 1.64 -9.12 6.14
N ALA A 182 2.79 -8.54 6.45
CA ALA A 182 3.90 -8.37 5.54
C ALA A 182 5.10 -9.18 6.02
N LEU A 183 5.96 -9.56 5.09
CA LEU A 183 7.20 -10.28 5.33
C LEU A 183 8.41 -9.44 4.95
N PHE A 184 9.54 -9.74 5.55
CA PHE A 184 10.84 -9.08 5.32
C PHE A 184 11.98 -10.09 5.51
N ALA A 185 13.19 -9.76 5.07
CA ALA A 185 14.34 -10.62 5.33
C ALA A 185 14.81 -10.47 6.79
N LEU A 186 14.91 -11.57 7.53
CA LEU A 186 15.29 -11.56 8.95
C LEU A 186 16.71 -11.02 9.18
N ASP A 187 17.59 -11.09 8.17
CA ASP A 187 18.95 -10.55 8.23
C ASP A 187 19.04 -9.05 7.90
N GLY A 188 17.91 -8.39 7.62
CA GLY A 188 17.82 -6.98 7.26
C GLY A 188 18.27 -6.67 5.83
N SER A 189 18.44 -7.68 4.97
CA SER A 189 18.71 -7.46 3.55
C SER A 189 17.43 -7.12 2.77
N THR A 190 17.57 -6.38 1.68
CA THR A 190 16.44 -6.09 0.78
C THR A 190 16.04 -7.35 0.00
N LEU A 191 14.73 -7.56 -0.15
CA LEU A 191 14.13 -8.52 -1.05
C LEU A 191 14.22 -8.04 -2.52
N GLN A 192 14.04 -8.97 -3.46
CA GLN A 192 13.86 -8.66 -4.87
C GLN A 192 13.00 -9.76 -5.53
N GLY A 193 12.00 -9.34 -6.29
CA GLY A 193 10.91 -10.20 -6.74
C GLY A 193 9.90 -10.47 -5.62
N SER A 194 8.77 -11.07 -5.98
CA SER A 194 7.83 -11.60 -4.98
C SER A 194 8.42 -12.83 -4.29
N MET A 195 8.21 -12.95 -2.98
CA MET A 195 8.57 -14.11 -2.16
C MET A 195 7.58 -15.26 -2.30
N ARG A 196 6.52 -15.10 -3.12
CA ARG A 196 5.60 -16.19 -3.45
C ARG A 196 6.36 -17.37 -4.05
N ASP A 197 6.15 -18.56 -3.47
CA ASP A 197 6.81 -19.82 -3.85
C ASP A 197 8.35 -19.74 -3.86
N SER A 198 8.94 -18.79 -3.14
CA SER A 198 10.40 -18.56 -3.16
C SER A 198 11.20 -19.63 -2.42
N GLN A 199 10.58 -20.36 -1.49
CA GLN A 199 11.23 -21.36 -0.63
C GLN A 199 12.40 -20.77 0.20
N ARG A 200 12.34 -19.48 0.52
CA ARG A 200 13.33 -18.78 1.34
C ARG A 200 12.97 -18.87 2.81
#